data_AF-A0ABD2YS77-F1
#
_entry.id   AF-A0ABD2YS77-F1
#
_cell.length_a   1.000
_cell.length_b   1.000
_cell.length_c   1.000
_cell.angle_alpha   90.00
_cell.angle_beta   90.00
_cell.angle_gamma   90.00
#
_symmetry.space_group_name_H-M   'P 1'
#
loop_
_entity.id
_entity.type
_entity.pdbx_description
1 polymer ?
#
loop_
_entity_poly.entity_id
_entity_poly.type
_entity_poly.pdbx_seq_one_letter_code
_entity_poly.pdbx_strand_id
1 'polypeptide(L)'
;METSYSWIISVSSSSVLLFFVWRVLNWVWFRPKRLEKRLREAGFRGNPYKFLYGDFKEISTLYKQAHAKPISLSDDVVPRVLPHFLGAVKKYGLVTWSKTI
;
A
#
# COMPACT_ATOMS: atom_id res chain seq x y z
N MET A 1 46.32 -11.41 19.83
CA MET A 1 45.69 -10.10 19.56
C MET A 1 44.63 -10.20 18.48
N GLU A 2 44.90 -10.88 17.36
CA GLU A 2 43.98 -10.97 16.20
C GLU A 2 42.63 -11.64 16.50
N THR A 3 42.61 -12.70 17.30
CA THR A 3 41.37 -13.37 17.71
C THR A 3 40.46 -12.49 18.56
N SER A 4 41.03 -11.50 19.27
CA SER A 4 40.25 -10.57 20.10
C SER A 4 39.53 -9.50 19.27
N TYR A 5 39.97 -9.20 18.05
CA TYR A 5 39.29 -8.22 17.20
C TYR A 5 38.15 -8.87 16.41
N SER A 6 38.29 -10.13 16.02
CA SER A 6 37.27 -10.85 15.25
C SER A 6 35.92 -10.99 15.98
N TRP A 7 35.93 -11.22 17.30
CA TRP A 7 34.67 -11.31 18.07
C TRP A 7 33.98 -9.95 18.22
N ILE A 8 34.74 -8.87 18.37
CA ILE A 8 34.20 -7.50 18.47
C ILE A 8 33.50 -7.11 17.16
N ILE A 9 34.11 -7.43 16.00
CA ILE A 9 33.52 -7.18 14.69
C ILE A 9 32.24 -8.01 14.49
N SER A 10 32.24 -9.27 14.93
CA SER A 10 31.07 -10.14 14.85
C SER A 10 29.89 -9.63 15.69
N VAL A 11 30.14 -9.22 16.92
CA VAL A 11 29.11 -8.70 17.84
C VAL A 11 28.55 -7.36 17.37
N SER A 12 29.42 -6.45 16.89
CA SER A 12 28.99 -5.16 16.35
C SER A 12 28.14 -5.32 15.09
N SER A 13 28.57 -6.18 14.14
CA SER A 13 27.81 -6.52 12.94
C SER A 13 26.43 -7.09 13.30
N SER A 14 26.37 -8.04 14.22
CA SER A 14 25.12 -8.65 14.69
C SER A 14 24.16 -7.62 15.31
N SER A 15 24.70 -6.68 16.10
CA SER A 15 23.91 -5.61 16.72
C SER A 15 23.33 -4.64 15.69
N VAL A 16 24.10 -4.31 14.65
CA VAL A 16 23.63 -3.47 13.54
C VAL A 16 22.48 -4.15 12.79
N LEU A 17 22.60 -5.46 12.50
CA LEU A 17 21.53 -6.22 11.84
C LEU A 17 20.25 -6.22 12.67
N LEU A 18 20.34 -6.48 13.98
CA LEU A 18 19.19 -6.44 14.90
C LEU A 18 18.53 -5.05 14.92
N PHE A 19 19.33 -3.99 14.92
CA PHE A 19 18.81 -2.62 14.86
C PHE A 19 18.04 -2.36 13.56
N PHE A 20 18.56 -2.80 12.41
CA PHE A 20 17.86 -2.66 11.13
C PHE A 20 16.56 -3.46 11.10
N VAL A 21 16.57 -4.71 11.57
CA VAL A 21 15.36 -5.54 11.66
C VAL A 21 14.31 -4.85 12.54
N TRP A 22 14.71 -4.36 13.72
CA TRP A 22 13.82 -3.63 14.62
C TRP A 22 13.28 -2.34 13.98
N ARG A 23 14.12 -1.59 13.26
CA ARG A 23 13.72 -0.37 12.56
C ARG A 23 12.71 -0.66 11.44
N VAL A 24 12.94 -1.70 10.65
CA VAL A 24 12.02 -2.14 9.59
C VAL A 24 10.71 -2.59 10.20
N LEU A 25 10.73 -3.42 11.25
CA LEU A 25 9.51 -3.86 11.93
C LEU A 25 8.70 -2.67 12.46
N ASN A 26 9.38 -1.71 13.10
CA ASN A 26 8.74 -0.50 13.59
C ASN A 26 8.14 0.33 12.44
N TRP A 27 8.86 0.47 11.34
CA TRP A 27 8.38 1.20 10.19
C TRP A 27 7.18 0.52 9.51
N VAL A 28 7.25 -0.80 9.30
CA VAL A 28 6.20 -1.61 8.68
C VAL A 28 4.94 -1.72 9.54
N TRP A 29 5.03 -1.59 10.87
CA TRP A 29 3.88 -1.73 11.76
C TRP A 29 3.35 -0.41 12.34
N PHE A 30 4.23 0.45 12.87
CA PHE A 30 3.79 1.66 13.57
C PHE A 30 3.45 2.80 12.62
N ARG A 31 4.19 2.99 11.51
CA ARG A 31 3.84 4.03 10.54
C ARG A 31 2.45 3.83 9.92
N PRO A 32 2.08 2.64 9.40
CA PRO A 32 0.77 2.49 8.79
C PRO A 32 -0.37 2.65 9.81
N LYS A 33 -0.23 2.12 11.03
CA LYS A 33 -1.25 2.32 12.08
C LYS A 33 -1.44 3.78 12.47
N ARG A 34 -0.35 4.56 12.58
CA ARG A 34 -0.43 6.00 12.86
C ARG A 34 -1.08 6.76 11.70
N LEU A 35 -0.76 6.40 10.46
CA LEU A 35 -1.36 7.00 9.28
C LEU A 35 -2.86 6.66 9.18
N GLU A 36 -3.23 5.40 9.40
CA GLU A 36 -4.63 4.93 9.41
C GLU A 36 -5.45 5.69 10.46
N LYS A 37 -4.92 5.88 11.67
CA LYS A 37 -5.59 6.65 12.72
C LYS A 37 -5.86 8.09 12.28
N ARG A 38 -4.86 8.78 11.72
CA ARG A 38 -5.01 10.16 11.24
C ARG A 38 -6.00 10.27 10.08
N LEU A 39 -5.98 9.33 9.13
CA LEU A 39 -6.94 9.30 8.03
C LEU A 39 -8.37 9.08 8.55
N ARG A 40 -8.54 8.20 9.54
CA ARG A 40 -9.85 7.93 10.15
C ARG A 40 -10.38 9.13 10.94
N GLU A 41 -9.51 9.84 11.65
CA GLU A 41 -9.83 11.11 12.33
C GLU A 41 -10.22 12.20 11.32
N ALA A 42 -9.58 12.24 10.15
CA ALA A 42 -9.94 13.14 9.05
C ALA A 42 -11.24 12.72 8.31
N GLY A 43 -11.95 11.69 8.77
CA GLY A 43 -13.21 11.23 8.19
C GLY A 43 -13.05 10.28 7.00
N PHE A 44 -11.82 9.95 6.58
CA PHE A 44 -11.58 8.94 5.56
C PHE A 44 -11.79 7.54 6.12
N ARG A 45 -12.98 6.98 5.88
CA ARG A 45 -13.31 5.57 6.17
C ARG A 45 -12.81 4.67 5.03
N GLY A 46 -11.49 4.54 4.93
CA GLY A 46 -10.80 3.64 3.99
C GLY A 46 -10.78 2.17 4.46
N ASN A 47 -10.20 1.30 3.63
CA ASN A 47 -9.95 -0.10 3.98
C ASN A 47 -8.88 -0.18 5.09
N PRO A 48 -8.96 -1.11 6.05
CA PRO A 48 -7.91 -1.30 7.04
C PRO A 48 -6.60 -1.75 6.39
N TYR A 49 -5.47 -1.37 6.97
CA TYR A 49 -4.16 -1.76 6.45
C TYR A 49 -3.96 -3.28 6.46
N LYS A 50 -3.63 -3.87 5.30
CA LYS A 50 -3.24 -5.28 5.15
C LYS A 50 -1.72 -5.36 4.94
N PHE A 51 -1.06 -6.25 5.69
CA PHE A 51 0.40 -6.37 5.73
C PHE A 51 1.02 -6.64 4.35
N LEU A 52 1.96 -5.77 3.94
CA LEU A 52 2.81 -5.82 2.74
C LEU A 52 2.12 -5.81 1.36
N TYR A 53 1.05 -6.56 1.17
CA TYR A 53 0.37 -6.70 -0.13
C TYR A 53 -0.95 -5.94 -0.23
N GLY A 54 -1.43 -5.34 0.87
CA GLY A 54 -2.47 -4.32 0.86
C GLY A 54 -3.65 -4.64 -0.06
N ASP A 55 -3.99 -3.65 -0.88
CA ASP A 55 -4.95 -3.75 -1.99
C ASP A 55 -4.24 -3.91 -3.36
N PHE A 56 -2.90 -4.04 -3.39
CA PHE A 56 -2.14 -4.20 -4.64
C PHE A 56 -2.57 -5.43 -5.44
N LYS A 57 -2.91 -6.54 -4.76
CA LYS A 57 -3.43 -7.74 -5.42
C LYS A 57 -4.76 -7.47 -6.13
N GLU A 58 -5.64 -6.71 -5.51
CA GLU A 58 -6.94 -6.34 -6.07
C GLU A 58 -6.77 -5.40 -7.28
N ILE A 59 -5.91 -4.39 -7.14
CA ILE A 59 -5.54 -3.48 -8.23
C ILE A 59 -4.95 -4.25 -9.42
N SER A 60 -4.03 -5.20 -9.16
CA SER A 60 -3.41 -6.00 -10.22
C SER A 60 -4.42 -6.90 -10.94
N THR A 61 -5.41 -7.42 -10.21
CA THR A 61 -6.48 -8.25 -10.78
C THR A 61 -7.40 -7.42 -11.66
N LEU A 62 -7.79 -6.23 -11.18
CA LEU A 62 -8.58 -5.27 -11.96
C LEU A 62 -7.86 -4.86 -13.24
N TYR A 63 -6.54 -4.65 -13.16
CA TYR A 63 -5.73 -4.32 -14.34
C TYR A 63 -5.70 -5.47 -15.34
N LYS A 64 -5.47 -6.71 -14.89
CA LYS A 64 -5.52 -7.90 -15.74
C LYS A 64 -6.89 -8.05 -16.41
N GLN A 65 -7.97 -7.86 -15.68
CA GLN A 65 -9.34 -7.95 -16.21
C GLN A 65 -9.63 -6.85 -17.23
N ALA A 66 -9.15 -5.63 -17.00
CA ALA A 66 -9.31 -4.52 -17.93
C ALA A 66 -8.50 -4.74 -19.22
N HIS A 67 -7.32 -5.37 -19.12
CA HIS A 67 -6.50 -5.69 -20.28
C HIS A 67 -6.94 -6.93 -21.05
N ALA A 68 -7.63 -7.88 -20.40
CA ALA A 68 -8.16 -9.08 -21.03
C ALA A 68 -9.33 -8.81 -21.99
N LYS A 69 -10.03 -7.68 -21.83
CA LYS A 69 -11.12 -7.29 -22.74
C LYS A 69 -10.54 -6.68 -24.03
N PRO A 70 -10.97 -7.11 -25.22
CA PRO A 70 -10.60 -6.42 -26.46
C PRO A 70 -11.27 -5.03 -26.50
N ILE A 71 -10.58 -4.04 -27.07
CA ILE A 71 -11.08 -2.66 -27.21
C ILE A 71 -11.21 -2.33 -28.69
N SER A 72 -12.33 -1.73 -29.10
CA SER A 72 -12.47 -1.18 -30.45
C SER A 72 -11.92 0.25 -30.52
N LEU A 73 -11.64 0.77 -31.71
CA LEU A 73 -11.14 2.14 -31.91
C LEU A 73 -12.11 3.23 -31.41
N SER A 74 -13.39 2.89 -31.26
CA SER A 74 -14.44 3.81 -30.79
C SER A 74 -14.77 3.64 -29.30
N ASP A 75 -14.18 2.65 -28.62
CA ASP A 75 -14.44 2.41 -27.20
C ASP A 75 -13.62 3.32 -26.29
N ASP A 76 -14.17 3.60 -25.12
CA ASP A 76 -13.53 4.44 -24.11
C ASP A 76 -12.28 3.75 -23.53
N VAL A 77 -11.15 4.45 -23.57
CA VAL A 77 -9.83 3.94 -23.15
C VAL A 77 -9.61 4.10 -21.64
N VAL A 78 -10.32 5.02 -20.99
CA VAL A 78 -10.18 5.34 -19.56
C VAL A 78 -10.36 4.12 -18.63
N PRO A 79 -11.34 3.20 -18.83
CA PRO A 79 -11.48 2.02 -17.97
C PRO A 79 -10.35 1.02 -18.09
N ARG A 80 -9.53 1.09 -19.15
CA ARG A 80 -8.36 0.24 -19.32
C ARG A 80 -7.12 0.80 -18.62
N VAL A 81 -6.94 2.12 -18.66
CA VAL A 81 -5.76 2.79 -18.07
C VAL A 81 -5.90 2.89 -16.55
N LEU A 82 -7.10 3.23 -16.06
CA LEU A 82 -7.35 3.49 -14.64
C LEU A 82 -8.59 2.73 -14.10
N PRO A 83 -8.64 1.39 -14.21
CA PRO A 83 -9.80 0.60 -13.78
C PRO A 83 -10.12 0.77 -12.28
N HIS A 84 -9.08 0.91 -11.45
CA HIS A 84 -9.22 1.11 -10.01
C HIS A 84 -9.89 2.44 -9.65
N PHE A 85 -9.53 3.53 -10.34
CA PHE A 85 -10.12 4.86 -10.09
C PHE A 85 -11.58 4.93 -10.48
N LEU A 86 -11.97 4.35 -11.62
CA LEU A 86 -13.39 4.29 -12.00
C LEU A 86 -14.22 3.52 -10.98
N GLY A 87 -13.70 2.41 -10.45
CA GLY A 87 -14.33 1.68 -9.36
C GLY A 87 -14.49 2.52 -8.09
N ALA A 88 -13.44 3.27 -7.72
CA ALA A 88 -13.47 4.16 -6.56
C ALA A 88 -14.45 5.33 -6.74
N VAL A 89 -14.48 5.99 -7.90
CA VAL A 89 -15.42 7.07 -8.21
C VAL A 89 -16.86 6.56 -8.20
N LYS A 90 -17.12 5.38 -8.78
CA LYS A 90 -18.45 4.76 -8.73
C LYS A 90 -18.89 4.45 -7.31
N LYS A 91 -17.96 3.99 -6.45
CA LYS A 91 -18.26 3.58 -5.07
C LYS A 91 -18.39 4.75 -4.09
N TYR A 92 -17.52 5.75 -4.21
CA TYR A 92 -17.41 6.84 -3.24
C TYR A 92 -17.87 8.20 -3.79
N GLY A 93 -17.77 8.42 -5.11
CA GLY A 93 -18.13 9.68 -5.75
C GLY A 93 -19.64 9.95 -5.77
N LEU A 94 -20.50 8.93 -5.91
CA LEU A 94 -21.96 9.13 -5.88
C LEU A 94 -22.46 9.66 -4.52
N VAL A 95 -21.74 9.37 -3.44
CA VAL A 95 -22.12 9.77 -2.08
C VAL A 95 -21.91 11.27 -1.83
N THR A 96 -20.97 11.92 -2.51
CA THR A 96 -20.70 13.36 -2.36
C THR A 96 -21.63 14.23 -3.20
N TRP A 97 -22.01 13.79 -4.40
CA TRP A 97 -22.89 14.57 -5.28
C TRP A 97 -24.35 14.55 -4.83
N SER A 98 -24.84 13.44 -4.28
CA SER A 98 -26.23 13.32 -3.78
C SER A 98 -26.50 14.12 -2.49
N LYS A 99 -25.46 14.56 -1.78
CA LYS A 99 -25.61 15.26 -0.49
C LYS A 99 -25.62 16.79 -0.62
N THR A 100 -25.43 17.29 -1.83
CA THR A 100 -25.33 18.73 -2.15
C THR A 100 -26.53 19.23 -2.97
N ILE A 101 -27.47 18.33 -3.33
CA ILE A 101 -28.73 18.65 -4.03
C ILE A 101 -29.89 18.48 -3.06
#